data_AF-A0A8H9FUI2-F1
#
_entry.id   AF-A0A8H9FUI2-F1
#
_cell.length_a   1.000
_cell.length_b   1.000
_cell.length_c   1.000
_cell.angle_alpha   90.00
_cell.angle_beta   90.00
_cell.angle_gamma   90.00
#
_symmetry.space_group_name_H-M   'P 1'
#
loop_
_entity.id
_entity.type
_entity.pdbx_description
1 polymer ?
#
loop_
_entity_poly.entity_id
_entity_poly.type
_entity_poly.pdbx_seq_one_letter_code
_entity_poly.pdbx_strand_id
1 'polypeptide(L)'
;MTTAQLPVAGLRVALFATCFNDTMWPETPKAVVRLLERLGCRVEFPAAQTCCGQMLTNTGYAGDALPLVRRFVDVFGSYDAVVAPSGSCVGSVRHQHATVARDAGDTGLAAEVEQVSTRVHELSELLVDVLGVTDVGAYFPHRVTYHPTCHSLRMLRVGDRPLRLLRAVEGIDLIELPGAEECCGFGGTFAVKNPDVSVAMGVDKADRVTGTGAEVLVAGDNSCLAHIGGILGRRRAGIRTMHLPPAGPAQVAAGSVEVFAENIADYRAEVVRAPSDDVPEAVCAVLSGLGLRSVVVPSGLDPAWVAALEAGFDVVPEDAAGSATDLDGVDAVVTGAAVGIATTGTVVLDHGPDQGRRALTLVPDTHVCVVREDQVVDDVPDAVRILGGEAHRGRPLTWVSGPSATSDIELQRVEGVHGPRTLVVVLVPVG
;
A
#
# COMPACT_ATOMS: atom_id res chain seq x y z
N MET A 1 13.99 -15.36 -1.48
CA MET A 1 15.09 -14.69 -2.19
C MET A 1 15.93 -13.97 -1.15
N THR A 2 17.25 -14.18 -1.15
CA THR A 2 18.20 -13.54 -0.24
C THR A 2 18.10 -12.02 -0.38
N THR A 3 17.86 -11.33 0.73
CA THR A 3 17.98 -9.87 0.89
C THR A 3 19.41 -9.46 0.56
N ALA A 4 19.69 -9.22 -0.71
CA ALA A 4 20.87 -8.46 -1.10
C ALA A 4 20.76 -7.12 -0.38
N GLN A 5 21.72 -6.80 0.50
CA GLN A 5 21.80 -5.49 1.15
C GLN A 5 21.70 -4.43 0.07
N LEU A 6 20.58 -3.71 0.04
CA LEU A 6 20.38 -2.60 -0.88
C LEU A 6 21.48 -1.56 -0.56
N PRO A 7 22.23 -1.07 -1.57
CA PRO A 7 23.45 -0.28 -1.39
C PRO A 7 23.25 1.12 -0.76
N VAL A 8 22.06 1.42 -0.22
CA VAL A 8 21.57 2.78 0.08
C VAL A 8 20.92 2.89 1.47
N ALA A 9 21.13 1.92 2.35
CA ALA A 9 20.65 1.98 3.73
C ALA A 9 21.09 3.30 4.40
N GLY A 10 20.11 4.16 4.70
CA GLY A 10 20.33 5.44 5.39
C GLY A 10 20.28 6.71 4.53
N LEU A 11 20.00 6.63 3.22
CA LEU A 11 19.78 7.82 2.38
C LEU A 11 18.58 8.64 2.91
N ARG A 12 18.77 9.94 3.22
CA ARG A 12 17.69 10.83 3.65
C ARG A 12 16.99 11.42 2.44
N VAL A 13 15.82 10.87 2.12
CA VAL A 13 15.01 11.26 0.96
C VAL A 13 13.86 12.14 1.42
N ALA A 14 13.80 13.38 0.93
CA ALA A 14 12.62 14.22 1.12
C ALA A 14 11.54 13.85 0.10
N LEU A 15 10.34 13.54 0.57
CA LEU A 15 9.16 13.46 -0.28
C LEU A 15 8.68 14.87 -0.62
N PHE A 16 8.77 15.23 -1.90
CA PHE A 16 8.05 16.34 -2.48
C PHE A 16 6.71 15.83 -3.03
N ALA A 17 5.66 15.87 -2.21
CA ALA A 17 4.36 15.28 -2.54
C ALA A 17 3.70 15.92 -3.76
N THR A 18 4.03 17.19 -4.04
CA THR A 18 3.42 18.08 -5.04
C THR A 18 2.00 18.51 -4.65
N CYS A 19 1.62 19.75 -4.99
CA CYS A 19 0.31 20.29 -4.61
C CYS A 19 -0.87 19.50 -5.19
N PHE A 20 -0.74 19.01 -6.43
CA PHE A 20 -1.81 18.31 -7.13
C PHE A 20 -2.08 16.94 -6.52
N ASN A 21 -1.03 16.17 -6.22
CA ASN A 21 -1.21 14.86 -5.59
C ASN A 21 -1.66 15.02 -4.14
N ASP A 22 -1.05 15.91 -3.36
CA ASP A 22 -1.39 16.11 -1.95
C ASP A 22 -2.88 16.46 -1.75
N THR A 23 -3.43 17.29 -2.66
CA THR A 23 -4.85 17.70 -2.58
C THR A 23 -5.81 16.67 -3.16
N MET A 24 -5.46 16.04 -4.30
CA MET A 24 -6.44 15.31 -5.11
C MET A 24 -6.20 13.79 -5.18
N TRP A 25 -4.94 13.35 -5.00
CA TRP A 25 -4.52 11.93 -5.01
C TRP A 25 -3.52 11.64 -3.90
N PRO A 26 -3.89 11.83 -2.61
CA PRO A 26 -2.96 11.68 -1.47
C PRO A 26 -2.42 10.25 -1.34
N GLU A 27 -3.09 9.25 -1.92
CA GLU A 27 -2.59 7.87 -1.94
C GLU A 27 -1.32 7.69 -2.78
N THR A 28 -1.06 8.56 -3.77
CA THR A 28 0.17 8.50 -4.56
C THR A 28 1.42 8.81 -3.73
N PRO A 29 1.54 9.96 -3.04
CA PRO A 29 2.71 10.23 -2.20
C PRO A 29 2.83 9.22 -1.05
N LYS A 30 1.73 8.76 -0.44
CA LYS A 30 1.77 7.67 0.55
C LYS A 30 2.35 6.38 -0.02
N ALA A 31 1.97 6.00 -1.24
CA ALA A 31 2.53 4.82 -1.90
C ALA A 31 4.03 4.98 -2.20
N VAL A 32 4.48 6.19 -2.55
CA VAL A 32 5.92 6.48 -2.72
C VAL A 32 6.68 6.31 -1.41
N VAL A 33 6.15 6.83 -0.29
CA VAL A 33 6.75 6.65 1.04
C VAL A 33 6.90 5.17 1.34
N ARG A 34 5.80 4.40 1.27
CA ARG A 34 5.80 2.94 1.53
C ARG A 34 6.81 2.20 0.66
N LEU A 35 6.87 2.53 -0.63
CA LEU A 35 7.80 1.92 -1.56
C LEU A 35 9.26 2.19 -1.16
N LEU A 36 9.60 3.44 -0.86
CA LEU A 36 10.98 3.82 -0.55
C LEU A 36 11.43 3.33 0.82
N GLU A 37 10.55 3.33 1.83
CA GLU A 37 10.81 2.73 3.13
C GLU A 37 11.07 1.22 3.03
N ARG A 38 10.27 0.50 2.23
CA ARG A 38 10.50 -0.92 1.93
C ARG A 38 11.85 -1.18 1.24
N LEU A 39 12.35 -0.22 0.49
CA LEU A 39 13.69 -0.25 -0.13
C LEU A 39 14.80 0.25 0.81
N GLY A 40 14.50 0.49 2.10
CA GLY A 40 15.48 0.88 3.11
C GLY A 40 15.88 2.36 3.13
N CYS A 41 15.13 3.22 2.42
CA CYS A 41 15.34 4.67 2.47
C CYS A 41 14.73 5.26 3.75
N ARG A 42 15.36 6.30 4.32
CA ARG A 42 14.73 7.13 5.35
C ARG A 42 13.98 8.26 4.67
N VAL A 43 12.66 8.13 4.58
CA VAL A 43 11.81 9.12 3.93
C VAL A 43 11.34 10.16 4.94
N GLU A 44 11.48 11.45 4.60
CA GLU A 44 10.99 12.55 5.42
C GLU A 44 9.98 13.39 4.62
N PHE A 45 8.87 13.78 5.24
CA PHE A 45 7.91 14.71 4.68
C PHE A 45 8.06 16.09 5.33
N PRO A 46 8.75 17.05 4.69
CA PRO A 46 8.85 18.39 5.24
C PRO A 46 7.50 19.12 5.12
N ALA A 47 6.81 19.32 6.24
CA ALA A 47 5.51 20.01 6.30
C ALA A 47 5.54 21.47 5.78
N ALA A 48 6.75 22.03 5.65
CA ALA A 48 7.01 23.36 5.13
C ALA A 48 6.90 23.47 3.60
N GLN A 49 6.80 22.35 2.87
CA GLN A 49 6.74 22.31 1.41
C GLN A 49 5.45 22.92 0.85
N THR A 50 5.52 23.45 -0.38
CA THR A 50 4.40 24.11 -1.07
C THR A 50 4.33 23.71 -2.54
N CYS A 51 3.84 24.58 -3.43
CA CYS A 51 3.85 24.35 -4.89
C CYS A 51 5.25 24.56 -5.49
N CYS A 52 5.57 23.86 -6.60
CA CYS A 52 6.76 24.10 -7.41
C CYS A 52 6.73 25.43 -8.18
N GLY A 53 5.61 26.15 -8.20
CA GLY A 53 5.48 27.44 -8.88
C GLY A 53 5.27 27.37 -10.40
N GLN A 54 5.24 26.16 -10.98
CA GLN A 54 5.13 25.96 -12.43
C GLN A 54 3.96 26.74 -13.08
N MET A 55 2.80 26.78 -12.44
CA MET A 55 1.62 27.48 -12.99
C MET A 55 1.84 28.99 -13.13
N LEU A 56 2.50 29.61 -12.16
CA LEU A 56 2.83 31.04 -12.17
C LEU A 56 3.83 31.33 -13.29
N THR A 57 4.92 30.56 -13.34
CA THR A 57 5.97 30.67 -14.36
C THR A 57 5.40 30.51 -15.77
N ASN A 58 4.61 29.45 -16.01
CA ASN A 58 4.04 29.17 -17.33
C ASN A 58 2.97 30.18 -17.77
N THR A 59 2.43 30.98 -16.85
CA THR A 59 1.41 31.99 -17.15
C THR A 59 1.99 33.41 -17.26
N GLY A 60 3.30 33.57 -17.09
CA GLY A 60 3.99 34.87 -17.20
C GLY A 60 4.14 35.63 -15.88
N TYR A 61 3.79 35.01 -14.75
CA TYR A 61 3.93 35.58 -13.40
C TYR A 61 5.19 35.06 -12.72
N ALA A 62 6.33 35.03 -13.43
CA ALA A 62 7.59 34.50 -12.92
C ALA A 62 8.07 35.24 -11.65
N GLY A 63 7.83 36.56 -11.55
CA GLY A 63 8.13 37.33 -10.34
C GLY A 63 7.37 36.82 -9.10
N ASP A 64 6.10 36.44 -9.27
CA ASP A 64 5.28 35.88 -8.19
C ASP A 64 5.68 34.43 -7.84
N ALA A 65 6.41 33.75 -8.73
CA ALA A 65 6.97 32.43 -8.45
C ALA A 65 8.26 32.49 -7.61
N LEU A 66 8.96 33.64 -7.57
CA LEU A 66 10.25 33.78 -6.90
C LEU A 66 10.21 33.38 -5.40
N PRO A 67 9.20 33.76 -4.59
CA PRO A 67 9.11 33.31 -3.21
C PRO A 67 8.98 31.79 -3.07
N LEU A 68 8.32 31.12 -4.03
CA LEU A 68 8.19 29.66 -4.05
C LEU A 68 9.52 28.98 -4.40
N VAL A 69 10.30 29.58 -5.30
CA VAL A 69 11.66 29.10 -5.64
C VAL A 69 12.56 29.15 -4.41
N ARG A 70 12.59 30.29 -3.70
CA ARG A 70 13.36 30.43 -2.46
C ARG A 70 12.92 29.42 -1.40
N ARG A 71 11.59 29.29 -1.20
CA ARG A 71 11.03 28.32 -0.26
C ARG A 71 11.42 26.89 -0.59
N PHE A 72 11.48 26.54 -1.88
CA PHE A 72 11.89 25.20 -2.30
C PHE A 72 13.34 24.92 -1.89
N VAL A 73 14.25 25.86 -2.12
CA VAL A 73 15.65 25.76 -1.67
C VAL A 73 15.72 25.66 -0.15
N ASP A 74 15.02 26.52 0.59
CA ASP A 74 15.04 26.51 2.06
C ASP A 74 14.57 25.17 2.65
N VAL A 75 13.53 24.57 2.06
CA VAL A 75 12.91 23.34 2.57
C VAL A 75 13.71 22.11 2.18
N PHE A 76 14.16 22.05 0.92
CA PHE A 76 14.76 20.84 0.36
C PHE A 76 16.30 20.90 0.34
N GLY A 77 16.90 22.04 0.66
CA GLY A 77 18.34 22.37 0.61
C GLY A 77 19.29 21.39 1.32
N SER A 78 18.83 20.72 2.37
CA SER A 78 19.68 19.89 3.25
C SER A 78 19.54 18.38 3.08
N TYR A 79 18.73 17.92 2.13
CA TYR A 79 18.45 16.49 1.94
C TYR A 79 19.46 15.81 1.01
N ASP A 80 19.64 14.49 1.12
CA ASP A 80 20.53 13.77 0.19
C ASP A 80 19.88 13.62 -1.18
N ALA A 81 18.56 13.38 -1.19
CA ALA A 81 17.73 13.33 -2.38
C ALA A 81 16.34 13.92 -2.11
N VAL A 82 15.69 14.42 -3.17
CA VAL A 82 14.30 14.87 -3.17
C VAL A 82 13.57 14.08 -4.24
N VAL A 83 12.45 13.48 -3.90
CA VAL A 83 11.66 12.67 -4.83
C VAL A 83 10.28 13.27 -5.03
N ALA A 84 9.83 13.34 -6.28
CA ALA A 84 8.46 13.72 -6.60
C ALA A 84 7.81 12.71 -7.56
N PRO A 85 6.57 12.24 -7.27
CA PRO A 85 5.74 11.49 -8.22
C PRO A 85 5.09 12.43 -9.23
N SER A 86 5.93 13.20 -9.93
CA SER A 86 5.52 14.11 -10.99
C SER A 86 6.72 14.56 -11.82
N GLY A 87 6.77 14.15 -13.08
CA GLY A 87 7.72 14.66 -14.04
C GLY A 87 7.56 16.17 -14.28
N SER A 88 6.33 16.70 -14.17
CA SER A 88 6.11 18.15 -14.37
C SER A 88 6.72 19.00 -13.26
N CYS A 89 6.53 18.60 -11.99
CA CYS A 89 7.06 19.35 -10.86
C CYS A 89 8.59 19.29 -10.81
N VAL A 90 9.18 18.11 -11.04
CA VAL A 90 10.64 17.95 -11.13
C VAL A 90 11.20 18.74 -12.32
N GLY A 91 10.52 18.72 -13.46
CA GLY A 91 10.89 19.51 -14.64
C GLY A 91 10.87 21.03 -14.37
N SER A 92 9.88 21.51 -13.62
CA SER A 92 9.80 22.92 -13.23
C SER A 92 10.98 23.33 -12.34
N VAL A 93 11.29 22.53 -11.32
CA VAL A 93 12.43 22.78 -10.42
C VAL A 93 13.74 22.79 -11.22
N ARG A 94 14.03 21.72 -11.96
CA ARG A 94 15.32 21.54 -12.64
C ARG A 94 15.58 22.50 -13.80
N HIS A 95 14.54 23.00 -14.46
CA HIS A 95 14.71 23.80 -15.69
C HIS A 95 14.22 25.24 -15.58
N GLN A 96 13.29 25.55 -14.68
CA GLN A 96 12.65 26.87 -14.62
C GLN A 96 13.11 27.71 -13.43
N HIS A 97 13.31 27.09 -12.26
CA HIS A 97 13.60 27.84 -11.02
C HIS A 97 14.84 28.73 -11.13
N ALA A 98 15.93 28.23 -11.73
CA ALA A 98 17.16 29.01 -11.87
C ALA A 98 16.95 30.22 -12.80
N THR A 99 16.19 30.05 -13.87
CA THR A 99 15.82 31.15 -14.77
C THR A 99 14.96 32.19 -14.05
N VAL A 100 13.95 31.75 -13.28
CA VAL A 100 13.12 32.66 -12.46
C VAL A 100 13.99 33.49 -11.50
N ALA A 101 14.94 32.86 -10.81
CA ALA A 101 15.86 33.55 -9.91
C ALA A 101 16.77 34.54 -10.65
N ARG A 102 17.34 34.16 -11.80
CA ARG A 102 18.19 35.04 -12.62
C ARG A 102 17.41 36.24 -13.18
N ASP A 103 16.21 36.02 -13.67
CA ASP A 103 15.35 37.08 -14.22
C ASP A 103 14.93 38.09 -13.14
N ALA A 104 14.84 37.64 -11.88
CA ALA A 104 14.62 38.50 -10.73
C ALA A 104 15.91 39.19 -10.21
N GLY A 105 17.07 38.92 -10.80
CA GLY A 105 18.36 39.47 -10.39
C GLY A 105 19.00 38.79 -9.16
N ASP A 106 18.45 37.66 -8.70
CA ASP A 106 18.95 36.90 -7.54
C ASP A 106 19.90 35.78 -7.99
N THR A 107 21.13 36.16 -8.32
CA THR A 107 22.16 35.21 -8.79
C THR A 107 22.60 34.21 -7.72
N GLY A 108 22.50 34.59 -6.44
CA GLY A 108 22.76 33.69 -5.32
C GLY A 108 21.74 32.55 -5.26
N LEU A 109 20.45 32.91 -5.27
CA LEU A 109 19.38 31.91 -5.32
C LEU A 109 19.45 31.03 -6.56
N ALA A 110 19.81 31.60 -7.72
CA ALA A 110 19.99 30.80 -8.94
C ALA A 110 21.05 29.71 -8.78
N ALA A 111 22.18 30.01 -8.12
CA ALA A 111 23.23 29.04 -7.84
C ALA A 111 22.78 27.98 -6.82
N GLU A 112 22.04 28.37 -5.78
CA GLU A 112 21.48 27.42 -4.81
C GLU A 112 20.48 26.46 -5.48
N VAL A 113 19.60 26.98 -6.34
CA VAL A 113 18.67 26.18 -7.13
C VAL A 113 19.41 25.17 -8.00
N GLU A 114 20.48 25.59 -8.70
CA GLU A 114 21.28 24.69 -9.53
C GLU A 114 21.86 23.54 -8.69
N GLN A 115 22.35 23.83 -7.48
CA GLN A 115 22.85 22.81 -6.56
C GLN A 115 21.74 21.85 -6.11
N VAL A 116 20.60 22.38 -5.61
CA VAL A 116 19.47 21.54 -5.17
C VAL A 116 18.93 20.69 -6.32
N SER A 117 18.85 21.24 -7.53
CA SER A 117 18.28 20.57 -8.70
C SER A 117 19.02 19.28 -9.10
N THR A 118 20.30 19.13 -8.75
CA THR A 118 21.08 17.91 -9.05
C THR A 118 20.59 16.67 -8.30
N ARG A 119 19.86 16.85 -7.20
CA ARG A 119 19.35 15.80 -6.31
C ARG A 119 17.82 15.76 -6.25
N VAL A 120 17.15 16.41 -7.19
CA VAL A 120 15.68 16.37 -7.33
C VAL A 120 15.33 15.40 -8.45
N HIS A 121 14.65 14.32 -8.09
CA HIS A 121 14.40 13.19 -8.97
C HIS A 121 12.91 12.93 -9.17
N GLU A 122 12.56 12.55 -10.39
CA GLU A 122 11.29 11.86 -10.66
C GLU A 122 11.40 10.44 -10.10
N LEU A 123 10.28 9.85 -9.67
CA LEU A 123 10.27 8.56 -8.98
C LEU A 123 11.04 7.44 -9.72
N SER A 124 10.81 7.28 -11.01
CA SER A 124 11.51 6.25 -11.80
C SER A 124 13.00 6.55 -11.99
N GLU A 125 13.37 7.84 -12.05
CA GLU A 125 14.77 8.27 -12.07
C GLU A 125 15.46 7.93 -10.74
N LEU A 126 14.82 8.22 -9.60
CA LEU A 126 15.37 7.86 -8.29
C LEU A 126 15.56 6.34 -8.16
N LEU A 127 14.51 5.57 -8.45
CA LEU A 127 14.53 4.11 -8.31
C LEU A 127 15.66 3.48 -9.15
N VAL A 128 15.74 3.86 -10.43
CA VAL A 128 16.66 3.21 -11.37
C VAL A 128 18.08 3.76 -11.27
N ASP A 129 18.26 5.08 -11.22
CA ASP A 129 19.59 5.69 -11.34
C ASP A 129 20.29 5.89 -9.99
N VAL A 130 19.51 6.21 -8.94
CA VAL A 130 20.07 6.48 -7.61
C VAL A 130 20.09 5.21 -6.76
N LEU A 131 18.98 4.49 -6.70
CA LEU A 131 18.88 3.27 -5.88
C LEU A 131 19.36 2.01 -6.62
N GLY A 132 19.46 2.06 -7.96
CA GLY A 132 19.86 0.90 -8.77
C GLY A 132 18.81 -0.22 -8.81
N VAL A 133 17.55 0.10 -8.51
CA VAL A 133 16.45 -0.85 -8.38
C VAL A 133 15.56 -0.79 -9.62
N THR A 134 15.39 -1.93 -10.30
CA THR A 134 14.42 -2.08 -11.39
C THR A 134 13.29 -3.04 -11.05
N ASP A 135 13.48 -3.92 -10.08
CA ASP A 135 12.45 -4.83 -9.57
C ASP A 135 12.16 -4.45 -8.12
N VAL A 136 10.91 -4.03 -7.88
CA VAL A 136 10.42 -3.62 -6.57
C VAL A 136 9.56 -4.71 -5.91
N GLY A 137 9.47 -5.91 -6.50
CA GLY A 137 8.67 -7.03 -6.01
C GLY A 137 7.16 -6.82 -6.15
N ALA A 138 6.71 -6.17 -7.23
CA ALA A 138 5.29 -5.92 -7.47
C ALA A 138 4.66 -7.03 -8.33
N TYR A 139 3.40 -7.39 -8.03
CA TYR A 139 2.56 -8.27 -8.83
C TYR A 139 1.31 -7.53 -9.31
N PHE A 140 0.99 -7.62 -10.60
CA PHE A 140 -0.16 -6.92 -11.19
C PHE A 140 -0.67 -7.63 -12.45
N PRO A 141 -1.57 -8.63 -12.33
CA PRO A 141 -2.01 -9.50 -13.43
C PRO A 141 -3.07 -8.86 -14.31
N HIS A 142 -2.75 -7.68 -14.85
CA HIS A 142 -3.64 -6.91 -15.73
C HIS A 142 -2.95 -6.55 -17.02
N ARG A 143 -3.76 -6.36 -18.07
CA ARG A 143 -3.29 -5.72 -19.29
C ARG A 143 -3.13 -4.22 -19.09
N VAL A 144 -1.90 -3.74 -19.19
CA VAL A 144 -1.51 -2.37 -18.86
C VAL A 144 -0.96 -1.67 -20.09
N THR A 145 -1.35 -0.41 -20.30
CA THR A 145 -0.64 0.47 -21.23
C THR A 145 -0.08 1.68 -20.48
N TYR A 146 1.07 2.18 -20.92
CA TYR A 146 1.78 3.27 -20.26
C TYR A 146 1.73 4.56 -21.10
N HIS A 147 1.34 5.66 -20.46
CA HIS A 147 1.43 7.00 -21.02
C HIS A 147 2.68 7.73 -20.48
N PRO A 148 3.73 7.87 -21.28
CA PRO A 148 4.87 8.69 -20.92
C PRO A 148 4.47 10.18 -20.93
N THR A 149 4.78 10.87 -19.85
CA THR A 149 4.36 12.26 -19.68
C THR A 149 5.31 13.19 -20.45
N CYS A 150 4.79 14.30 -20.97
CA CYS A 150 5.57 15.19 -21.84
C CYS A 150 6.78 15.82 -21.13
N HIS A 151 6.68 16.07 -19.83
CA HIS A 151 7.80 16.58 -19.02
C HIS A 151 8.85 15.49 -18.79
N SER A 152 8.44 14.24 -18.53
CA SER A 152 9.35 13.10 -18.44
C SER A 152 10.08 12.84 -19.76
N LEU A 153 9.38 12.92 -20.91
CA LEU A 153 10.00 12.71 -22.23
C LEU A 153 10.94 13.85 -22.65
N ARG A 154 10.47 15.11 -22.55
CA ARG A 154 11.11 16.23 -23.25
C ARG A 154 11.99 17.10 -22.35
N MET A 155 11.56 17.32 -21.11
CA MET A 155 12.32 18.15 -20.17
C MET A 155 13.35 17.30 -19.44
N LEU A 156 12.87 16.31 -18.68
CA LEU A 156 13.71 15.48 -17.83
C LEU A 156 14.47 14.40 -18.59
N ARG A 157 13.93 13.95 -19.74
CA ARG A 157 14.50 12.86 -20.55
C ARG A 157 14.68 11.57 -19.75
N VAL A 158 13.65 11.23 -18.97
CA VAL A 158 13.56 10.04 -18.12
C VAL A 158 13.73 8.73 -18.91
N GLY A 159 13.51 8.74 -20.23
CA GLY A 159 13.82 7.62 -21.10
C GLY A 159 12.98 6.37 -20.80
N ASP A 160 13.63 5.21 -20.75
CA ASP A 160 12.98 3.90 -20.60
C ASP A 160 12.81 3.45 -19.15
N ARG A 161 13.26 4.22 -18.15
CA ARG A 161 13.22 3.85 -16.73
C ARG A 161 11.83 3.43 -16.24
N PRO A 162 10.73 4.14 -16.57
CA PRO A 162 9.37 3.69 -16.26
C PRO A 162 9.04 2.32 -16.85
N LEU A 163 9.43 2.09 -18.10
CA LEU A 163 9.17 0.82 -18.80
C LEU A 163 10.01 -0.32 -18.24
N ARG A 164 11.25 -0.05 -17.77
CA ARG A 164 12.08 -1.03 -17.08
C ARG A 164 11.41 -1.49 -15.78
N LEU A 165 10.90 -0.56 -14.98
CA LEU A 165 10.13 -0.87 -13.76
C LEU A 165 8.86 -1.66 -14.08
N LEU A 166 8.08 -1.22 -15.07
CA LEU A 166 6.85 -1.88 -15.47
C LEU A 166 7.08 -3.32 -15.95
N ARG A 167 8.12 -3.56 -16.75
CA ARG A 167 8.45 -4.91 -17.25
C ARG A 167 8.93 -5.86 -16.16
N ALA A 168 9.37 -5.33 -15.01
CA ALA A 168 9.75 -6.13 -13.86
C ALA A 168 8.56 -6.53 -12.97
N VAL A 169 7.36 -5.95 -13.20
CA VAL A 169 6.15 -6.30 -12.44
C VAL A 169 5.70 -7.70 -12.84
N GLU A 170 5.57 -8.59 -11.86
CA GLU A 170 5.13 -9.96 -12.08
C GLU A 170 3.66 -9.99 -12.55
N GLY A 171 3.36 -10.82 -13.56
CA GLY A 171 2.00 -11.02 -14.08
C GLY A 171 1.48 -9.94 -15.03
N ILE A 172 2.18 -8.83 -15.22
CA ILE A 172 1.72 -7.73 -16.09
C ILE A 172 1.68 -8.12 -17.58
N ASP A 173 0.59 -7.81 -18.28
CA ASP A 173 0.52 -7.82 -19.76
C ASP A 173 0.73 -6.38 -20.25
N LEU A 174 1.99 -5.97 -20.41
CA LEU A 174 2.35 -4.62 -20.82
C LEU A 174 2.23 -4.45 -22.35
N ILE A 175 1.31 -3.61 -22.79
CA ILE A 175 1.11 -3.26 -24.20
C ILE A 175 1.49 -1.81 -24.51
N GLU A 176 2.18 -1.61 -25.64
CA GLU A 176 2.58 -0.29 -26.10
C GLU A 176 1.37 0.60 -26.44
N LEU A 177 1.48 1.87 -26.08
CA LEU A 177 0.48 2.88 -26.41
C LEU A 177 0.80 3.49 -27.78
N PRO A 178 -0.07 3.35 -28.80
CA PRO A 178 0.11 4.08 -30.06
C PRO A 178 0.18 5.58 -29.82
N GLY A 179 1.08 6.27 -30.52
CA GLY A 179 1.27 7.71 -30.36
C GLY A 179 1.69 8.12 -28.95
N ALA A 180 2.46 7.29 -28.24
CA ALA A 180 2.89 7.52 -26.85
C ALA A 180 3.52 8.92 -26.63
N GLU A 181 4.25 9.44 -27.63
CA GLU A 181 4.96 10.74 -27.57
C GLU A 181 4.04 11.97 -27.70
N GLU A 182 2.76 11.76 -28.03
CA GLU A 182 1.78 12.81 -28.16
C GLU A 182 1.20 13.23 -26.80
N CYS A 183 1.07 14.55 -26.62
CA CYS A 183 0.52 15.15 -25.40
C CYS A 183 -0.94 14.75 -25.19
N CYS A 184 -1.33 14.53 -23.92
CA CYS A 184 -2.72 14.24 -23.56
C CYS A 184 -3.64 15.47 -23.60
N GLY A 185 -3.10 16.69 -23.66
CA GLY A 185 -3.89 17.92 -23.70
C GLY A 185 -4.17 18.58 -22.34
N PHE A 186 -3.72 18.02 -21.20
CA PHE A 186 -3.93 18.66 -19.90
C PHE A 186 -3.19 20.01 -19.78
N GLY A 187 -1.85 20.02 -19.82
CA GLY A 187 -1.04 21.25 -19.87
C GLY A 187 -1.33 22.30 -18.78
N GLY A 188 -1.96 21.94 -17.66
CA GLY A 188 -2.36 22.84 -16.58
C GLY A 188 -3.30 23.95 -17.08
N THR A 189 -2.81 25.20 -17.07
CA THR A 189 -3.58 26.38 -17.51
C THR A 189 -3.99 26.31 -18.98
N PHE A 190 -3.30 25.54 -19.81
CA PHE A 190 -3.70 25.33 -21.20
C PHE A 190 -5.09 24.71 -21.31
N ALA A 191 -5.39 23.64 -20.57
CA ALA A 191 -6.72 23.02 -20.58
C ALA A 191 -7.83 23.95 -20.12
N VAL A 192 -7.52 24.89 -19.22
CA VAL A 192 -8.50 25.88 -18.75
C VAL A 192 -8.72 26.98 -19.79
N LYS A 193 -7.66 27.45 -20.46
CA LYS A 193 -7.73 28.54 -21.43
C LYS A 193 -8.25 28.10 -22.80
N ASN A 194 -7.95 26.86 -23.21
CA ASN A 194 -8.30 26.30 -24.51
C ASN A 194 -8.99 24.92 -24.33
N PRO A 195 -10.14 24.88 -23.65
CA PRO A 195 -10.78 23.61 -23.27
C PRO A 195 -11.15 22.76 -24.48
N ASP A 196 -11.65 23.35 -25.57
CA ASP A 196 -12.06 22.60 -26.76
C ASP A 196 -10.88 21.85 -27.41
N VAL A 197 -9.72 22.52 -27.51
CA VAL A 197 -8.50 21.92 -28.05
C VAL A 197 -7.95 20.85 -27.10
N SER A 198 -7.92 21.14 -25.79
CA SER A 198 -7.48 20.20 -24.76
C SER A 198 -8.34 18.93 -24.73
N VAL A 199 -9.65 19.05 -24.88
CA VAL A 199 -10.58 17.93 -24.96
C VAL A 199 -10.36 17.15 -26.26
N ALA A 200 -10.22 17.80 -27.42
CA ALA A 200 -9.95 17.11 -28.67
C ALA A 200 -8.66 16.26 -28.60
N MET A 201 -7.57 16.83 -28.08
CA MET A 201 -6.32 16.09 -27.86
C MET A 201 -6.48 14.92 -26.89
N GLY A 202 -7.22 15.14 -25.79
CA GLY A 202 -7.49 14.11 -24.80
C GLY A 202 -8.37 12.98 -25.33
N VAL A 203 -9.30 13.30 -26.23
CA VAL A 203 -10.14 12.34 -26.96
C VAL A 203 -9.28 11.44 -27.83
N ASP A 204 -8.40 12.01 -28.65
CA ASP A 204 -7.49 11.24 -29.51
C ASP A 204 -6.58 10.33 -28.67
N LYS A 205 -6.12 10.82 -27.51
CA LYS A 205 -5.34 10.01 -26.57
C LYS A 205 -6.18 8.86 -25.98
N ALA A 206 -7.40 9.14 -25.53
CA ALA A 206 -8.30 8.15 -24.95
C ALA A 206 -8.70 7.06 -25.96
N ASP A 207 -8.89 7.41 -27.23
CA ASP A 207 -9.17 6.45 -28.30
C ASP A 207 -8.00 5.52 -28.55
N ARG A 208 -6.77 6.03 -28.52
CA ARG A 208 -5.56 5.19 -28.61
C ARG A 208 -5.41 4.27 -27.41
N VAL A 209 -5.65 4.77 -26.19
CA VAL A 209 -5.64 3.95 -24.97
C VAL A 209 -6.69 2.84 -25.08
N THR A 210 -7.91 3.16 -25.49
CA THR A 210 -9.00 2.19 -25.67
C THR A 210 -8.65 1.15 -26.75
N GLY A 211 -8.04 1.57 -27.85
CA GLY A 211 -7.60 0.70 -28.94
C GLY A 211 -6.54 -0.34 -28.53
N THR A 212 -5.83 -0.15 -27.41
CA THR A 212 -4.89 -1.17 -26.90
C THR A 212 -5.59 -2.37 -26.25
N GLY A 213 -6.85 -2.21 -25.85
CA GLY A 213 -7.57 -3.18 -25.02
C GLY A 213 -7.05 -3.27 -23.59
N ALA A 214 -6.25 -2.32 -23.11
CA ALA A 214 -5.74 -2.31 -21.75
C ALA A 214 -6.87 -2.14 -20.71
N GLU A 215 -6.74 -2.84 -19.60
CA GLU A 215 -7.60 -2.69 -18.42
C GLU A 215 -7.19 -1.50 -17.56
N VAL A 216 -5.90 -1.14 -17.62
CA VAL A 216 -5.30 -0.08 -16.80
C VAL A 216 -4.36 0.80 -17.63
N LEU A 217 -4.55 2.11 -17.53
CA LEU A 217 -3.65 3.14 -18.01
C LEU A 217 -2.74 3.60 -16.89
N VAL A 218 -1.43 3.46 -17.07
CA VAL A 218 -0.41 3.91 -16.11
C VAL A 218 0.30 5.17 -16.60
N ALA A 219 0.62 6.11 -15.71
CA ALA A 219 1.49 7.25 -16.00
C ALA A 219 2.28 7.71 -14.75
N GLY A 220 3.36 8.47 -14.96
CA GLY A 220 4.16 9.10 -13.89
C GLY A 220 3.66 10.48 -13.43
N ASP A 221 2.47 10.91 -13.88
CA ASP A 221 1.85 12.15 -13.41
C ASP A 221 0.32 11.97 -13.32
N ASN A 222 -0.26 12.15 -12.13
CA ASN A 222 -1.71 12.09 -11.93
C ASN A 222 -2.47 13.16 -12.71
N SER A 223 -1.81 14.27 -13.07
CA SER A 223 -2.43 15.32 -13.88
C SER A 223 -2.79 14.83 -15.29
N CYS A 224 -1.93 14.02 -15.91
CA CYS A 224 -2.25 13.35 -17.17
C CYS A 224 -3.36 12.31 -16.99
N LEU A 225 -3.30 11.53 -15.90
CA LEU A 225 -4.31 10.51 -15.59
C LEU A 225 -5.68 11.11 -15.30
N ALA A 226 -5.75 12.26 -14.63
CA ALA A 226 -6.99 12.98 -14.35
C ALA A 226 -7.69 13.39 -15.65
N HIS A 227 -6.93 13.92 -16.61
CA HIS A 227 -7.47 14.35 -17.90
C HIS A 227 -7.94 13.19 -18.76
N ILE A 228 -7.05 12.21 -19.00
CA ILE A 228 -7.36 11.05 -19.83
C ILE A 228 -8.45 10.20 -19.16
N GLY A 229 -8.30 9.93 -17.87
CA GLY A 229 -9.26 9.18 -17.05
C GLY A 229 -10.64 9.84 -17.00
N GLY A 230 -10.72 11.16 -16.91
CA GLY A 230 -11.99 11.90 -16.97
C GLY A 230 -12.72 11.76 -18.31
N ILE A 231 -11.99 11.58 -19.41
CA ILE A 231 -12.56 11.31 -20.74
C ILE A 231 -12.98 9.84 -20.86
N LEU A 232 -12.11 8.91 -20.45
CA LEU A 232 -12.40 7.47 -20.41
C LEU A 232 -13.63 7.15 -19.55
N GLY A 233 -13.74 7.77 -18.38
CA GLY A 233 -14.86 7.62 -17.44
C GLY A 233 -16.18 8.12 -18.02
N ARG A 234 -16.18 9.30 -18.66
CA ARG A 234 -17.38 9.83 -19.36
C ARG A 234 -17.84 8.94 -20.51
N ARG A 235 -16.90 8.26 -21.18
CA ARG A 235 -17.17 7.29 -22.25
C ARG A 235 -17.50 5.88 -21.73
N ARG A 236 -17.39 5.64 -20.42
CA ARG A 236 -17.55 4.33 -19.79
C ARG A 236 -16.67 3.26 -20.45
N ALA A 237 -15.43 3.62 -20.76
CA ALA A 237 -14.50 2.77 -21.51
C ALA A 237 -14.04 1.51 -20.72
N GLY A 238 -14.32 1.42 -19.42
CA GLY A 238 -13.92 0.28 -18.59
C GLY A 238 -12.43 0.25 -18.21
N ILE A 239 -11.69 1.32 -18.49
CA ILE A 239 -10.24 1.42 -18.25
C ILE A 239 -9.98 2.21 -16.97
N ARG A 240 -9.22 1.63 -16.04
CA ARG A 240 -8.78 2.28 -14.80
C ARG A 240 -7.52 3.11 -15.03
N THR A 241 -7.31 4.15 -14.24
CA THR A 241 -6.05 4.92 -14.26
C THR A 241 -5.25 4.70 -12.98
N MET A 242 -3.92 4.63 -13.09
CA MET A 242 -3.03 4.34 -11.96
C MET A 242 -1.68 5.04 -12.11
N HIS A 243 -1.12 5.53 -11.01
CA HIS A 243 0.22 6.14 -11.00
C HIS A 243 1.31 5.05 -11.05
N LEU A 244 2.48 5.37 -11.61
CA LEU A 244 3.67 4.51 -11.61
C LEU A 244 4.37 4.47 -10.23
N PRO A 245 4.98 3.34 -9.81
CA PRO A 245 4.77 2.01 -10.38
C PRO A 245 3.32 1.57 -10.12
N PRO A 246 2.69 0.82 -11.06
CA PRO A 246 1.41 0.21 -10.77
C PRO A 246 1.67 -0.83 -9.70
N ALA A 247 1.36 -0.45 -8.48
CA ALA A 247 1.15 -1.42 -7.46
C ALA A 247 -0.32 -1.85 -7.59
N GLY A 248 -0.57 -3.15 -7.55
CA GLY A 248 -1.77 -3.61 -6.83
C GLY A 248 -1.74 -3.00 -5.41
N PRO A 249 -2.78 -3.15 -4.58
CA PRO A 249 -2.66 -2.70 -3.19
C PRO A 249 -1.34 -3.29 -2.62
N ALA A 250 -0.42 -2.40 -2.27
CA ALA A 250 0.97 -2.75 -2.07
C ALA A 250 1.15 -3.30 -0.66
N GLN A 251 1.50 -4.58 -0.48
CA GLN A 251 2.11 -5.12 0.75
C GLN A 251 3.46 -4.43 1.07
N VAL A 252 3.89 -4.10 2.29
CA VAL A 252 3.31 -4.01 3.63
C VAL A 252 3.61 -2.58 4.10
N ALA A 253 2.63 -1.81 4.58
CA ALA A 253 2.83 -0.46 5.10
C ALA A 253 3.41 -0.47 6.52
N ALA A 254 4.26 0.52 6.86
CA ALA A 254 4.35 1.00 8.24
C ALA A 254 2.94 1.49 8.62
N GLY A 255 2.28 0.79 9.54
CA GLY A 255 0.87 1.02 9.90
C GLY A 255 -0.10 -0.11 9.52
N SER A 256 0.33 -1.17 8.82
CA SER A 256 -0.59 -2.27 8.44
C SER A 256 -1.11 -3.07 9.62
N VAL A 257 -0.33 -3.18 10.69
CA VAL A 257 -0.78 -3.78 11.95
C VAL A 257 -1.86 -2.92 12.60
N GLU A 258 -1.70 -1.60 12.58
CA GLU A 258 -2.70 -0.65 13.09
C GLU A 258 -3.98 -0.73 12.26
N VAL A 259 -3.87 -0.71 10.93
CA VAL A 259 -5.02 -0.86 10.02
C VAL A 259 -5.71 -2.22 10.20
N PHE A 260 -4.94 -3.29 10.39
CA PHE A 260 -5.48 -4.62 10.72
C PHE A 260 -6.26 -4.59 12.03
N ALA A 261 -5.66 -4.03 13.09
CA ALA A 261 -6.26 -3.93 14.41
C ALA A 261 -7.56 -3.08 14.38
N GLU A 262 -7.55 -1.96 13.66
CA GLU A 262 -8.72 -1.11 13.47
C GLU A 262 -9.83 -1.86 12.73
N ASN A 263 -9.51 -2.45 11.56
CA ASN A 263 -10.52 -3.10 10.74
C ASN A 263 -11.11 -4.36 11.40
N ILE A 264 -10.30 -5.18 12.07
CA ILE A 264 -10.82 -6.38 12.74
C ILE A 264 -11.69 -6.01 13.96
N ALA A 265 -11.36 -4.90 14.65
CA ALA A 265 -12.18 -4.35 15.71
C ALA A 265 -13.50 -3.75 15.20
N ASP A 266 -13.52 -3.14 14.01
CA ASP A 266 -14.74 -2.67 13.34
C ASP A 266 -15.71 -3.84 13.04
N TYR A 267 -15.17 -5.04 12.80
CA TYR A 267 -15.96 -6.27 12.71
C TYR A 267 -16.30 -6.90 14.07
N ARG A 268 -16.13 -6.18 15.19
CA ARG A 268 -16.44 -6.58 16.57
C ARG A 268 -15.52 -7.64 17.18
N ALA A 269 -14.32 -7.84 16.64
CA ALA A 269 -13.31 -8.60 17.39
C ALA A 269 -12.73 -7.74 18.52
N GLU A 270 -12.39 -8.37 19.64
CA GLU A 270 -11.55 -7.72 20.66
C GLU A 270 -10.09 -7.85 20.25
N VAL A 271 -9.31 -6.77 20.36
CA VAL A 271 -7.88 -6.76 20.03
C VAL A 271 -7.06 -6.47 21.27
N VAL A 272 -6.19 -7.41 21.64
CA VAL A 272 -5.26 -7.31 22.76
C VAL A 272 -3.84 -7.29 22.22
N ARG A 273 -2.99 -6.37 22.69
CA ARG A 273 -1.57 -6.34 22.33
C ARG A 273 -0.73 -6.89 23.47
N ALA A 274 0.19 -7.81 23.18
CA ALA A 274 1.05 -8.44 24.18
C ALA A 274 2.47 -8.62 23.62
N PRO A 275 3.53 -8.30 24.38
CA PRO A 275 4.90 -8.68 24.03
C PRO A 275 5.03 -10.20 23.81
N SER A 276 6.01 -10.63 23.00
CA SER A 276 6.25 -12.04 22.68
C SER A 276 6.38 -12.93 23.92
N ASP A 277 7.01 -12.40 24.96
CA ASP A 277 7.30 -13.13 26.19
C ASP A 277 6.09 -13.23 27.13
N ASP A 278 5.08 -12.38 26.93
CA ASP A 278 3.89 -12.26 27.79
C ASP A 278 2.61 -12.83 27.14
N VAL A 279 2.74 -13.49 25.98
CA VAL A 279 1.60 -14.09 25.27
C VAL A 279 0.81 -15.09 26.14
N PRO A 280 1.45 -16.03 26.89
CA PRO A 280 0.73 -16.95 27.75
C PRO A 280 -0.16 -16.24 28.78
N GLU A 281 0.39 -15.21 29.44
CA GLU A 281 -0.29 -14.39 30.44
C GLU A 281 -1.44 -13.61 29.83
N ALA A 282 -1.24 -13.02 28.65
CA ALA A 282 -2.27 -12.28 27.94
C ALA A 282 -3.45 -13.17 27.55
N VAL A 283 -3.19 -14.38 27.03
CA VAL A 283 -4.24 -15.36 26.71
C VAL A 283 -5.00 -15.76 27.98
N CYS A 284 -4.31 -16.07 29.08
CA CYS A 284 -4.96 -16.42 30.35
C CYS A 284 -5.81 -15.26 30.91
N ALA A 285 -5.34 -14.02 30.76
CA ALA A 285 -6.06 -12.83 31.18
C ALA A 285 -7.35 -12.61 30.38
N VAL A 286 -7.30 -12.81 29.06
CA VAL A 286 -8.49 -12.78 28.18
C VAL A 286 -9.52 -13.82 28.61
N LEU A 287 -9.11 -15.08 28.75
CA LEU A 287 -10.02 -16.17 29.13
C LEU A 287 -10.65 -15.93 30.52
N SER A 288 -9.86 -15.46 31.48
CA SER A 288 -10.33 -15.10 32.82
C SER A 288 -11.29 -13.91 32.80
N GLY A 289 -10.99 -12.88 32.00
CA GLY A 289 -11.82 -11.68 31.86
C GLY A 289 -13.19 -11.97 31.26
N LEU A 290 -13.27 -12.96 30.38
CA LEU A 290 -14.51 -13.48 29.81
C LEU A 290 -15.22 -14.51 30.70
N GLY A 291 -14.60 -14.93 31.82
CA GLY A 291 -15.18 -15.88 32.78
C GLY A 291 -15.23 -17.33 32.28
N LEU A 292 -14.36 -17.69 31.34
CA LEU A 292 -14.31 -19.02 30.70
C LEU A 292 -13.54 -20.00 31.61
N ARG A 293 -13.86 -21.29 31.55
CA ARG A 293 -13.32 -22.32 32.45
C ARG A 293 -12.65 -23.47 31.72
N SER A 294 -13.08 -23.78 30.51
CA SER A 294 -12.49 -24.84 29.68
C SER A 294 -11.98 -24.30 28.35
N VAL A 295 -10.89 -24.88 27.86
CA VAL A 295 -10.24 -24.45 26.61
C VAL A 295 -9.75 -25.64 25.82
N VAL A 296 -10.07 -25.70 24.53
CA VAL A 296 -9.52 -26.70 23.62
C VAL A 296 -8.26 -26.15 22.95
N VAL A 297 -7.20 -26.97 22.90
CA VAL A 297 -5.90 -26.58 22.34
C VAL A 297 -5.46 -27.55 21.23
N PRO A 298 -4.94 -27.04 20.10
CA PRO A 298 -4.27 -27.84 19.09
C PRO A 298 -3.02 -28.53 19.63
N SER A 299 -2.71 -29.70 19.08
CA SER A 299 -1.55 -30.52 19.46
C SER A 299 -0.19 -29.85 19.20
N GLY A 300 -0.13 -28.91 18.26
CA GLY A 300 1.07 -28.14 17.94
C GLY A 300 1.10 -26.73 18.53
N LEU A 301 0.22 -26.41 19.48
CA LEU A 301 0.27 -25.14 20.19
C LEU A 301 1.56 -25.05 21.05
N ASP A 302 2.08 -23.85 21.24
CA ASP A 302 3.32 -23.63 22.01
C ASP A 302 3.20 -24.26 23.42
N PRO A 303 4.12 -25.17 23.81
CA PRO A 303 4.08 -25.83 25.11
C PRO A 303 4.07 -24.86 26.30
N ALA A 304 4.68 -23.67 26.17
CA ALA A 304 4.65 -22.67 27.23
C ALA A 304 3.23 -22.10 27.42
N TRP A 305 2.48 -21.94 26.33
CA TRP A 305 1.10 -21.46 26.40
C TRP A 305 0.20 -22.53 27.01
N VAL A 306 0.37 -23.79 26.60
CA VAL A 306 -0.37 -24.92 27.17
C VAL A 306 -0.11 -25.03 28.67
N ALA A 307 1.14 -24.97 29.12
CA ALA A 307 1.49 -25.03 30.53
C ALA A 307 0.88 -23.88 31.36
N ALA A 308 0.81 -22.68 30.79
CA ALA A 308 0.14 -21.55 31.44
C ALA A 308 -1.37 -21.75 31.57
N LEU A 309 -2.02 -22.29 30.52
CA LEU A 309 -3.44 -22.60 30.54
C LEU A 309 -3.79 -23.70 31.54
N GLU A 310 -2.98 -24.76 31.64
CA GLU A 310 -3.17 -25.87 32.59
C GLU A 310 -3.12 -25.41 34.06
N ALA A 311 -2.50 -24.27 34.35
CA ALA A 311 -2.45 -23.72 35.70
C ALA A 311 -3.79 -23.11 36.17
N GLY A 312 -4.70 -22.76 35.25
CA GLY A 312 -5.91 -22.00 35.56
C GLY A 312 -7.20 -22.48 34.89
N PHE A 313 -7.13 -23.36 33.89
CA PHE A 313 -8.26 -23.77 33.07
C PHE A 313 -8.31 -25.29 32.88
N ASP A 314 -9.49 -25.82 32.58
CA ASP A 314 -9.67 -27.20 32.14
C ASP A 314 -9.25 -27.32 30.66
N VAL A 315 -7.98 -27.68 30.44
CA VAL A 315 -7.40 -27.80 29.10
C VAL A 315 -7.76 -29.14 28.48
N VAL A 316 -8.43 -29.07 27.33
CA VAL A 316 -8.86 -30.23 26.55
C VAL A 316 -7.98 -30.34 25.30
N PRO A 317 -7.15 -31.38 25.16
CA PRO A 317 -6.43 -31.61 23.91
C PRO A 317 -7.39 -31.89 22.75
N GLU A 318 -7.07 -31.42 21.53
CA GLU A 318 -7.97 -31.59 20.36
C GLU A 318 -8.35 -33.06 20.06
N ASP A 319 -7.46 -34.01 20.40
CA ASP A 319 -7.68 -35.45 20.22
C ASP A 319 -8.68 -36.03 21.23
N ALA A 320 -8.85 -35.38 22.39
CA ALA A 320 -9.80 -35.79 23.41
C ALA A 320 -11.23 -35.30 23.11
N ALA A 321 -11.38 -34.16 22.43
CA ALA A 321 -12.67 -33.60 22.04
C ALA A 321 -13.12 -34.12 20.67
N GLY A 322 -13.25 -35.43 20.47
CA GLY A 322 -13.37 -36.06 19.14
C GLY A 322 -14.62 -35.72 18.32
N SER A 323 -15.71 -35.23 18.94
CA SER A 323 -16.97 -34.91 18.28
C SER A 323 -17.36 -33.43 18.39
N ALA A 324 -18.30 -32.99 17.54
CA ALA A 324 -18.86 -31.64 17.63
C ALA A 324 -19.56 -31.39 18.99
N THR A 325 -20.20 -32.42 19.56
CA THR A 325 -20.82 -32.32 20.89
C THR A 325 -19.80 -32.12 22.00
N ASP A 326 -18.64 -32.76 21.89
CA ASP A 326 -17.56 -32.58 22.87
C ASP A 326 -17.02 -31.15 22.80
N LEU A 327 -16.85 -30.62 21.58
CA LEU A 327 -16.38 -29.25 21.34
C LEU A 327 -17.39 -28.18 21.78
N ASP A 328 -18.69 -28.42 21.60
CA ASP A 328 -19.78 -27.52 22.03
C ASP A 328 -19.84 -27.41 23.57
N GLY A 329 -19.31 -28.41 24.28
CA GLY A 329 -19.15 -28.39 25.73
C GLY A 329 -17.94 -27.62 26.25
N VAL A 330 -17.08 -27.09 25.37
CA VAL A 330 -15.87 -26.35 25.74
C VAL A 330 -16.06 -24.85 25.49
N ASP A 331 -15.67 -24.03 26.46
CA ASP A 331 -15.97 -22.59 26.44
C ASP A 331 -15.20 -21.83 25.35
N ALA A 332 -13.94 -22.23 25.06
CA ALA A 332 -13.07 -21.55 24.12
C ALA A 332 -12.10 -22.46 23.34
N VAL A 333 -11.57 -21.93 22.24
CA VAL A 333 -10.37 -22.44 21.57
C VAL A 333 -9.25 -21.38 21.58
N VAL A 334 -8.00 -21.82 21.72
CA VAL A 334 -6.80 -20.99 21.50
C VAL A 334 -6.02 -21.51 20.29
N THR A 335 -5.73 -20.65 19.32
CA THR A 335 -4.94 -21.01 18.13
C THR A 335 -3.90 -19.95 17.76
N GLY A 336 -2.89 -20.35 16.97
CA GLY A 336 -2.15 -19.42 16.12
C GLY A 336 -2.96 -19.00 14.87
N ALA A 337 -2.27 -18.37 13.92
CA ALA A 337 -2.80 -17.99 12.60
C ALA A 337 -1.77 -18.24 11.50
N ALA A 338 -2.24 -18.40 10.25
CA ALA A 338 -1.35 -18.46 9.09
C ALA A 338 -0.99 -17.06 8.57
N VAL A 339 -2.00 -16.19 8.41
CA VAL A 339 -1.82 -14.81 7.92
C VAL A 339 -2.96 -13.92 8.41
N GLY A 340 -2.67 -12.64 8.70
CA GLY A 340 -3.66 -11.58 8.93
C GLY A 340 -3.72 -10.61 7.75
N ILE A 341 -4.88 -10.06 7.43
CA ILE A 341 -5.09 -9.16 6.27
C ILE A 341 -5.58 -7.81 6.75
N ALA A 342 -4.75 -6.78 6.59
CA ALA A 342 -4.99 -5.45 7.13
C ALA A 342 -6.25 -4.80 6.57
N THR A 343 -6.38 -4.72 5.24
CA THR A 343 -7.50 -4.01 4.59
C THR A 343 -8.88 -4.60 4.87
N THR A 344 -8.97 -5.87 5.23
CA THR A 344 -10.24 -6.55 5.50
C THR A 344 -10.46 -6.88 6.97
N GLY A 345 -9.44 -6.71 7.83
CA GLY A 345 -9.50 -7.17 9.21
C GLY A 345 -9.72 -8.67 9.32
N THR A 346 -9.06 -9.47 8.46
CA THR A 346 -9.30 -10.91 8.35
C THR A 346 -8.13 -11.71 8.91
N VAL A 347 -8.40 -12.71 9.74
CA VAL A 347 -7.44 -13.76 10.09
C VAL A 347 -7.69 -14.97 9.20
N VAL A 348 -6.63 -15.55 8.65
CA VAL A 348 -6.69 -16.78 7.87
C VAL A 348 -5.96 -17.91 8.59
N LEU A 349 -6.65 -19.04 8.69
CA LEU A 349 -6.13 -20.30 9.19
C LEU A 349 -5.93 -21.25 8.03
N ASP A 350 -4.77 -21.91 7.97
CA ASP A 350 -4.49 -23.03 7.07
C ASP A 350 -4.59 -24.39 7.76
N HIS A 351 -5.05 -24.41 9.02
CA HIS A 351 -5.17 -25.62 9.85
C HIS A 351 -3.85 -26.37 9.99
N GLY A 352 -2.75 -25.60 10.13
CA GLY A 352 -1.46 -26.11 10.56
C GLY A 352 -1.44 -26.61 12.02
N PRO A 353 -0.29 -27.11 12.50
CA PRO A 353 -0.16 -27.74 13.81
C PRO A 353 -0.63 -26.89 15.00
N ASP A 354 -0.41 -25.57 14.95
CA ASP A 354 -0.79 -24.59 15.97
C ASP A 354 -2.24 -24.08 15.84
N GLN A 355 -2.98 -24.59 14.86
CA GLN A 355 -4.36 -24.19 14.53
C GLN A 355 -5.35 -25.37 14.63
N GLY A 356 -4.84 -26.59 14.52
CA GLY A 356 -5.61 -27.82 14.63
C GLY A 356 -6.67 -27.97 13.54
N ARG A 357 -7.54 -28.97 13.70
CA ARG A 357 -8.59 -29.24 12.71
C ARG A 357 -9.66 -28.14 12.66
N ARG A 358 -10.29 -27.97 11.49
CA ARG A 358 -11.27 -26.91 11.22
C ARG A 358 -12.43 -26.79 12.21
N ALA A 359 -12.86 -27.89 12.83
CA ALA A 359 -13.95 -27.84 13.81
C ALA A 359 -13.59 -27.02 15.07
N LEU A 360 -12.31 -26.93 15.44
CA LEU A 360 -11.88 -26.24 16.66
C LEU A 360 -12.20 -24.75 16.64
N THR A 361 -12.19 -24.12 15.47
CA THR A 361 -12.44 -22.68 15.32
C THR A 361 -13.85 -22.37 14.84
N LEU A 362 -14.73 -23.37 14.79
CA LEU A 362 -16.12 -23.22 14.33
C LEU A 362 -17.16 -23.58 15.39
N VAL A 363 -16.81 -24.44 16.36
CA VAL A 363 -17.78 -24.99 17.32
C VAL A 363 -17.73 -24.28 18.68
N PRO A 364 -16.56 -24.14 19.35
CA PRO A 364 -16.48 -23.36 20.59
C PRO A 364 -16.94 -21.93 20.36
N ASP A 365 -17.63 -21.38 21.36
CA ASP A 365 -18.32 -20.11 21.24
C ASP A 365 -17.36 -18.91 21.26
N THR A 366 -16.17 -19.10 21.82
CA THR A 366 -15.06 -18.13 21.86
C THR A 366 -13.83 -18.66 21.13
N HIS A 367 -13.26 -17.84 20.25
CA HIS A 367 -11.97 -18.10 19.62
C HIS A 367 -10.97 -17.02 20.01
N VAL A 368 -9.91 -17.43 20.70
CA VAL A 368 -8.74 -16.59 20.96
C VAL A 368 -7.65 -16.95 19.95
N CYS A 369 -7.30 -16.01 19.09
CA CYS A 369 -6.33 -16.22 18.03
C CYS A 369 -5.10 -15.34 18.23
N VAL A 370 -3.91 -15.94 18.25
CA VAL A 370 -2.65 -15.20 18.34
C VAL A 370 -2.11 -14.94 16.94
N VAL A 371 -1.85 -13.67 16.64
CA VAL A 371 -1.35 -13.19 15.34
C VAL A 371 -0.09 -12.38 15.59
N ARG A 372 1.03 -12.79 14.98
CA ARG A 372 2.26 -12.01 15.01
C ARG A 372 2.23 -10.91 13.96
N GLU A 373 2.86 -9.78 14.23
CA GLU A 373 2.90 -8.64 13.31
C GLU A 373 3.56 -8.99 11.97
N ASP A 374 4.54 -9.91 11.95
CA ASP A 374 5.16 -10.42 10.71
C ASP A 374 4.24 -11.29 9.85
N GLN A 375 3.10 -11.72 10.40
CA GLN A 375 2.06 -12.47 9.69
C GLN A 375 0.99 -11.56 9.09
N VAL A 376 1.01 -10.25 9.36
CA VAL A 376 0.03 -9.31 8.82
C VAL A 376 0.50 -8.81 7.45
N VAL A 377 -0.35 -8.99 6.44
CA VAL A 377 -0.18 -8.46 5.08
C VAL A 377 -1.27 -7.44 4.76
N ASP A 378 -1.12 -6.70 3.67
CA ASP A 378 -1.99 -5.55 3.40
C ASP A 378 -3.35 -5.98 2.84
N ASP A 379 -3.37 -6.94 1.90
CA ASP A 379 -4.59 -7.31 1.21
C ASP A 379 -4.79 -8.83 0.99
N VAL A 380 -5.87 -9.18 0.29
CA VAL A 380 -6.25 -10.56 0.00
C VAL A 380 -5.27 -11.25 -0.96
N PRO A 381 -4.91 -10.67 -2.14
CA PRO A 381 -3.87 -11.21 -3.01
C PRO A 381 -2.57 -11.59 -2.30
N ASP A 382 -2.15 -10.74 -1.38
CA ASP A 382 -0.96 -10.91 -0.56
C ASP A 382 -1.01 -12.16 0.31
N ALA A 383 -2.14 -12.35 0.99
CA ALA A 383 -2.42 -13.55 1.75
C ALA A 383 -2.49 -14.78 0.84
N VAL A 384 -3.16 -14.69 -0.31
CA VAL A 384 -3.24 -15.79 -1.29
C VAL A 384 -1.85 -16.20 -1.78
N ARG A 385 -0.91 -15.27 -1.95
CA ARG A 385 0.47 -15.58 -2.34
C ARG A 385 1.20 -16.39 -1.26
N ILE A 386 1.05 -16.02 0.02
CA ILE A 386 1.59 -16.79 1.14
C ILE A 386 0.96 -18.18 1.16
N LEU A 387 -0.37 -18.24 1.12
CA LEU A 387 -1.16 -19.48 1.19
C LEU A 387 -0.99 -20.38 -0.04
N GLY A 388 -0.52 -19.84 -1.18
CA GLY A 388 -0.18 -20.59 -2.38
C GLY A 388 1.20 -21.28 -2.33
N GLY A 389 2.02 -20.95 -1.33
CA GLY A 389 3.34 -21.53 -1.11
C GLY A 389 3.30 -23.02 -0.73
N GLU A 390 4.43 -23.71 -0.89
CA GLU A 390 4.52 -25.15 -0.61
C GLU A 390 4.12 -25.52 0.84
N ALA A 391 4.41 -24.64 1.80
CA ALA A 391 4.10 -24.86 3.22
C ALA A 391 2.59 -24.99 3.51
N HIS A 392 1.73 -24.38 2.67
CA HIS A 392 0.28 -24.30 2.87
C HIS A 392 -0.51 -25.10 1.83
N ARG A 393 0.15 -25.56 0.76
CA ARG A 393 -0.50 -26.19 -0.40
C ARG A 393 -1.30 -27.44 0.00
N GLY A 394 -2.56 -27.47 -0.43
CA GLY A 394 -3.47 -28.60 -0.21
C GLY A 394 -4.11 -28.66 1.17
N ARG A 395 -3.85 -27.68 2.04
CA ARG A 395 -4.52 -27.54 3.33
C ARG A 395 -5.86 -26.80 3.20
N PRO A 396 -6.86 -27.10 4.06
CA PRO A 396 -8.09 -26.32 4.11
C PRO A 396 -7.81 -24.90 4.61
N LEU A 397 -8.56 -23.92 4.11
CA LEU A 397 -8.44 -22.53 4.54
C LEU A 397 -9.73 -22.07 5.24
N THR A 398 -9.61 -21.39 6.38
CA THR A 398 -10.71 -20.72 7.07
C THR A 398 -10.38 -19.24 7.22
N TRP A 399 -11.28 -18.38 6.75
CA TRP A 399 -11.11 -16.93 6.71
C TRP A 399 -12.13 -16.30 7.67
N VAL A 400 -11.64 -15.53 8.64
CA VAL A 400 -12.45 -15.01 9.75
C VAL A 400 -12.31 -13.48 9.79
N SER A 401 -13.41 -12.76 9.53
CA SER A 401 -13.48 -11.29 9.56
C SER A 401 -14.43 -10.82 10.67
N GLY A 402 -14.07 -11.09 11.93
CA GLY A 402 -14.93 -10.89 13.10
C GLY A 402 -15.80 -12.10 13.47
N PRO A 403 -16.69 -11.96 14.48
CA PRO A 403 -17.61 -13.02 14.90
C PRO A 403 -18.51 -13.51 13.77
N SER A 404 -18.88 -14.79 13.83
CA SER A 404 -19.78 -15.38 12.85
C SER A 404 -21.14 -14.68 12.87
N ALA A 405 -21.65 -14.24 11.72
CA ALA A 405 -23.00 -13.70 11.59
C ALA A 405 -23.62 -14.09 10.25
N THR A 406 -24.91 -14.43 10.27
CA THR A 406 -25.72 -14.67 9.06
C THR A 406 -27.06 -13.98 9.20
N SER A 407 -27.77 -13.76 8.09
CA SER A 407 -29.15 -13.31 8.12
C SER A 407 -30.06 -14.51 7.98
N ASP A 408 -31.05 -14.64 8.86
CA ASP A 408 -32.10 -15.65 8.70
C ASP A 408 -33.02 -15.34 7.51
N ILE A 409 -33.99 -16.22 7.25
CA ILE A 409 -34.96 -16.05 6.16
C ILE A 409 -35.82 -14.78 6.30
N GLU A 410 -35.83 -14.16 7.49
CA GLU A 410 -36.56 -12.93 7.81
C GLU A 410 -35.64 -11.68 7.78
N LEU A 411 -34.40 -11.84 7.30
CA LEU A 411 -33.36 -10.80 7.24
C LEU A 411 -32.89 -10.30 8.61
N GLN A 412 -33.12 -11.05 9.68
CA GLN A 412 -32.60 -10.74 11.00
C GLN A 412 -31.18 -11.30 11.13
N ARG A 413 -30.25 -10.45 11.60
CA ARG A 413 -28.87 -10.85 11.83
C ARG A 413 -28.79 -11.74 13.07
N VAL A 414 -28.31 -12.96 12.90
CA VAL A 414 -28.05 -13.93 13.96
C VAL A 414 -26.55 -14.17 14.05
N GLU A 415 -25.98 -13.99 15.24
CA GLU A 415 -24.56 -14.22 15.52
C GLU A 415 -24.33 -15.69 15.94
N GLY A 416 -23.20 -16.27 15.59
CA GLY A 416 -22.78 -17.61 16.02
C GLY A 416 -23.25 -18.78 15.16
N VAL A 417 -23.81 -18.55 13.96
CA VAL A 417 -24.45 -19.62 13.18
C VAL A 417 -23.44 -20.51 12.44
N HIS A 418 -22.27 -19.97 12.10
CA HIS A 418 -21.24 -20.67 11.32
C HIS A 418 -19.84 -20.54 11.93
N GLY A 419 -19.74 -20.26 13.24
CA GLY A 419 -18.48 -20.00 13.93
C GLY A 419 -18.69 -19.29 15.28
N PRO A 420 -17.60 -18.91 15.97
CA PRO A 420 -17.66 -18.33 17.30
C PRO A 420 -18.43 -17.00 17.32
N ARG A 421 -19.16 -16.76 18.42
CA ARG A 421 -19.80 -15.47 18.72
C ARG A 421 -18.80 -14.44 19.25
N THR A 422 -17.69 -14.90 19.81
CA THR A 422 -16.63 -14.03 20.34
C THR A 422 -15.31 -14.36 19.68
N LEU A 423 -14.69 -13.34 19.06
CA LEU A 423 -13.34 -13.42 18.51
C LEU A 423 -12.45 -12.45 19.27
N VAL A 424 -11.36 -12.97 19.83
CA VAL A 424 -10.30 -12.16 20.44
C VAL A 424 -9.01 -12.39 19.68
N VAL A 425 -8.34 -11.32 19.26
CA VAL A 425 -7.06 -11.37 18.58
C VAL A 425 -5.97 -10.82 19.48
N VAL A 426 -5.00 -11.68 19.83
CA VAL A 426 -3.79 -11.28 20.56
C VAL A 426 -2.71 -10.95 19.53
N LEU A 427 -2.44 -9.66 19.35
CA LEU A 427 -1.41 -9.13 18.45
C LEU A 427 -0.05 -9.08 19.14
N VAL A 428 0.94 -9.72 18.52
CA VAL A 428 2.29 -9.90 19.07
C VAL A 428 3.32 -9.18 18.21
N PRO A 429 4.04 -8.17 18.73
CA PRO A 429 5.05 -7.46 17.98
C PRO A 429 6.26 -8.33 17.66
N VAL A 430 6.93 -8.01 16.54
CA VAL A 430 8.22 -8.64 16.21
C VAL A 430 9.29 -7.96 17.07
N GLY A 431 9.94 -8.73 17.93
CA GLY A 431 11.02 -8.27 18.81
C GLY A 431 12.34 -7.98 18.10
#